data_AF-A0A6M2CU35-F1
#
_entry.id   AF-A0A6M2CU35-F1
#
_cell.length_a   1.000
_cell.length_b   1.000
_cell.length_c   1.000
_cell.angle_alpha   90.00
_cell.angle_beta   90.00
_cell.angle_gamma   90.00
#
_symmetry.space_group_name_H-M   'P 1'
#
loop_
_entity.id
_entity.type
_entity.pdbx_description
1 polymer ?
#
loop_
_entity_poly.entity_id
_entity_poly.type
_entity_poly.pdbx_seq_one_letter_code
_entity_poly.pdbx_strand_id
1 'polypeptide(L)'
;VREVPEGTPPSPSSQGAPLEQRLQEAHQCTQDLQEQLRVQVEVNRELKKLLVASVGEDLEARVHFLSEDKAQLAADVRAYAQRLSQGREEIDRLAIHADVWRSKFLAASLLVDELANCKARLMRQCDDFQEALQWMASEHKQLEANLTATCRLLAKLQGEVPRGDPAPCDVLQLSAQAQRAARSLCHQVAARGGSANLRLGPSPAVCPTPAESFAQRTDCAYETLKRSFTSSSAHSALESSLSSSSELVAHHGSTIACCRHCSGHLETV
;
A
#
# COMPACT_ATOMS: atom_id res chain seq x y z
N VAL A 1 -0.70 -105.21 -93.96
CA VAL A 1 -0.82 -106.68 -93.76
C VAL A 1 0.51 -107.34 -94.11
N ARG A 2 1.28 -107.75 -93.10
CA ARG A 2 2.10 -108.97 -93.11
C ARG A 2 2.57 -109.27 -91.68
N GLU A 3 2.88 -110.54 -91.43
CA GLU A 3 2.77 -111.15 -90.10
C GLU A 3 4.09 -111.18 -89.31
N VAL A 4 3.95 -111.56 -88.04
CA VAL A 4 4.98 -111.91 -87.07
C VAL A 4 5.71 -113.21 -87.51
N PRO A 5 6.96 -113.43 -87.05
CA PRO A 5 7.23 -114.69 -86.37
C PRO A 5 8.00 -114.54 -85.04
N GLU A 6 7.74 -115.45 -84.11
CA GLU A 6 8.35 -115.54 -82.78
C GLU A 6 9.68 -116.33 -82.76
N GLY A 7 10.40 -116.21 -81.63
CA GLY A 7 11.55 -117.04 -81.24
C GLY A 7 12.87 -116.25 -81.17
N THR A 8 13.68 -116.28 -80.11
CA THR A 8 13.67 -117.08 -78.85
C THR A 8 14.58 -116.38 -77.80
N PRO A 9 14.31 -116.41 -76.47
CA PRO A 9 15.25 -115.93 -75.43
C PRO A 9 16.37 -116.96 -75.12
N PRO A 10 17.43 -116.68 -74.31
CA PRO A 10 17.72 -115.56 -73.37
C PRO A 10 18.92 -114.69 -73.86
N SER A 11 19.75 -113.94 -73.11
CA SER A 11 20.08 -113.79 -71.67
C SER A 11 20.66 -112.37 -71.35
N PRO A 12 20.93 -111.99 -70.07
CA PRO A 12 21.21 -110.58 -69.70
C PRO A 12 22.69 -110.21 -69.38
N SER A 13 22.91 -108.88 -69.28
CA SER A 13 23.97 -108.13 -68.57
C SER A 13 25.35 -107.88 -69.25
N SER A 14 25.76 -106.59 -69.29
CA SER A 14 27.15 -106.08 -69.29
C SER A 14 27.32 -104.54 -69.50
N GLN A 15 26.38 -103.68 -69.06
CA GLN A 15 26.53 -102.21 -69.15
C GLN A 15 26.41 -101.44 -67.79
N GLY A 16 26.38 -102.16 -66.66
CA GLY A 16 26.19 -101.54 -65.33
C GLY A 16 27.34 -100.64 -64.87
N ALA A 17 28.59 -101.12 -64.98
CA ALA A 17 29.73 -100.56 -64.26
C ALA A 17 29.94 -99.02 -64.34
N PRO A 18 29.95 -98.34 -65.52
CA PRO A 18 30.19 -96.90 -65.57
C PRO A 18 28.97 -96.06 -65.18
N LEU A 19 27.76 -96.61 -65.29
CA LEU A 19 26.53 -95.96 -64.82
C LEU A 19 26.40 -96.08 -63.31
N GLU A 20 26.67 -97.26 -62.75
CA GLU A 20 26.74 -97.52 -61.31
C GLU A 20 27.77 -96.60 -60.64
N GLN A 21 28.95 -96.42 -61.23
CA GLN A 21 29.96 -95.51 -60.73
C GLN A 21 29.48 -94.04 -60.72
N ARG A 22 28.90 -93.54 -61.81
CA ARG A 22 28.34 -92.17 -61.86
C ARG A 22 27.15 -91.97 -60.91
N LEU A 23 26.38 -93.03 -60.67
CA LEU A 23 25.24 -93.02 -59.75
C LEU A 23 25.73 -93.02 -58.30
N GLN A 24 26.82 -93.74 -58.00
CA GLN A 24 27.55 -93.66 -56.72
C GLN A 24 28.18 -92.28 -56.51
N GLU A 25 28.86 -91.71 -57.50
CA GLU A 25 29.42 -90.34 -57.45
C GLU A 25 28.32 -89.29 -57.23
N ALA A 26 27.18 -89.42 -57.93
CA ALA A 26 26.03 -88.55 -57.71
C ALA A 26 25.40 -88.74 -56.32
N HIS A 27 25.32 -89.98 -55.81
CA HIS A 27 24.84 -90.26 -54.45
C HIS A 27 25.76 -89.68 -53.38
N GLN A 28 27.08 -89.85 -53.53
CA GLN A 28 28.09 -89.23 -52.66
C GLN A 28 27.95 -87.70 -52.69
N CYS A 29 27.90 -87.09 -53.87
CA CYS A 29 27.70 -85.65 -54.02
C CYS A 29 26.38 -85.16 -53.38
N THR A 30 25.28 -85.90 -53.52
CA THR A 30 24.03 -85.56 -52.80
C THR A 30 24.13 -85.71 -51.29
N GLN A 31 24.87 -86.70 -50.79
CA GLN A 31 25.12 -86.88 -49.35
C GLN A 31 26.00 -85.74 -48.81
N ASP A 32 27.07 -85.39 -49.51
CA ASP A 32 27.96 -84.27 -49.18
C ASP A 32 27.20 -82.93 -49.17
N LEU A 33 26.36 -82.67 -50.18
CA LEU A 33 25.51 -81.48 -50.23
C LEU A 33 24.46 -81.47 -49.11
N GLN A 34 23.90 -82.62 -48.75
CA GLN A 34 22.92 -82.76 -47.68
C GLN A 34 23.55 -82.53 -46.30
N GLU A 35 24.78 -83.01 -46.08
CA GLU A 35 25.55 -82.75 -44.86
C GLU A 35 26.04 -81.29 -44.80
N GLN A 36 26.49 -80.71 -45.90
CA GLN A 36 26.82 -79.27 -45.99
C GLN A 36 25.60 -78.39 -45.68
N LEU A 37 24.42 -78.71 -46.23
CA LEU A 37 23.18 -77.99 -45.94
C LEU A 37 22.81 -78.11 -44.45
N ARG A 38 22.95 -79.30 -43.87
CA ARG A 38 22.72 -79.55 -42.43
C ARG A 38 23.65 -78.70 -41.56
N VAL A 39 24.94 -78.67 -41.87
CA VAL A 39 25.93 -77.81 -41.19
C VAL A 39 25.57 -76.34 -41.35
N GLN A 40 25.18 -75.89 -42.54
CA GLN A 40 24.84 -74.48 -42.77
C GLN A 40 23.56 -74.05 -42.04
N VAL A 41 22.57 -74.95 -41.90
CA VAL A 41 21.36 -74.71 -41.11
C VAL A 41 21.70 -74.59 -39.61
N GLU A 42 22.55 -75.46 -39.06
CA GLU A 42 22.96 -75.36 -37.66
C GLU A 42 23.79 -74.09 -37.41
N VAL A 43 24.72 -73.74 -38.30
CA VAL A 43 25.49 -72.49 -38.22
C VAL A 43 24.56 -71.27 -38.30
N ASN A 44 23.53 -71.25 -39.16
CA ASN A 44 22.55 -70.17 -39.20
C ASN A 44 21.72 -70.07 -37.90
N ARG A 45 21.39 -71.20 -37.31
CA ARG A 45 20.65 -71.30 -36.05
C ARG A 45 21.49 -70.77 -34.88
N GLU A 46 22.76 -71.15 -34.77
CA GLU A 46 23.66 -70.63 -33.74
C GLU A 46 24.00 -69.15 -33.96
N LEU A 47 24.21 -68.70 -35.21
CA LEU A 47 24.40 -67.28 -35.53
C LEU A 47 23.17 -66.44 -35.14
N LYS A 48 21.94 -66.92 -35.39
CA LYS A 48 20.72 -66.23 -34.95
C LYS A 48 20.63 -66.15 -33.43
N LYS A 49 20.98 -67.21 -32.69
CA LYS A 49 21.04 -67.17 -31.23
C LYS A 49 22.06 -66.15 -30.73
N LEU A 50 23.27 -66.15 -31.28
CA LEU A 50 24.33 -65.20 -30.94
C LEU A 50 23.92 -63.75 -31.23
N LEU A 51 23.31 -63.49 -32.38
CA LEU A 51 22.81 -62.16 -32.75
C LEU A 51 21.69 -61.70 -31.81
N VAL A 52 20.72 -62.58 -31.50
CA VAL A 52 19.61 -62.26 -30.59
C VAL A 52 20.13 -62.05 -29.16
N ALA A 53 21.13 -62.81 -28.71
CA ALA A 53 21.76 -62.59 -27.42
C ALA A 53 22.47 -61.23 -27.36
N SER A 54 23.39 -60.96 -28.29
CA SER A 54 24.19 -59.72 -28.26
C SER A 54 23.35 -58.46 -28.47
N VAL A 55 22.43 -58.46 -29.45
CA VAL A 55 21.61 -57.28 -29.76
C VAL A 55 20.43 -57.14 -28.80
N GLY A 56 19.94 -58.24 -28.22
CA GLY A 56 18.88 -58.24 -27.23
C GLY A 56 19.31 -57.60 -25.90
N GLU A 57 20.48 -57.98 -25.39
CA GLU A 57 21.05 -57.44 -24.15
C GLU A 57 21.31 -55.92 -24.27
N ASP A 58 21.94 -55.47 -25.36
CA ASP A 58 22.18 -54.04 -25.64
C ASP A 58 20.87 -53.22 -25.72
N LEU A 59 19.83 -53.78 -26.34
CA LEU A 59 18.51 -53.13 -26.42
C LEU A 59 17.81 -53.07 -25.06
N GLU A 60 17.83 -54.15 -24.29
CA GLU A 60 17.22 -54.22 -22.96
C GLU A 60 17.87 -53.21 -22.00
N ALA A 61 19.21 -53.17 -21.95
CA ALA A 61 19.96 -52.20 -21.18
C ALA A 61 19.62 -50.75 -21.58
N ARG A 62 19.49 -50.47 -22.88
CA ARG A 62 19.15 -49.12 -23.35
C ARG A 62 17.69 -48.73 -23.07
N VAL A 63 16.76 -49.69 -23.12
CA VAL A 63 15.35 -49.46 -22.72
C VAL A 63 15.25 -49.23 -21.20
N HIS A 64 16.03 -49.94 -20.39
CA HIS A 64 16.10 -49.72 -18.95
C HIS A 64 16.56 -48.30 -18.62
N PHE A 65 17.73 -47.90 -19.14
CA PHE A 65 18.29 -46.56 -18.94
C PHE A 65 17.32 -45.44 -19.36
N LEU A 66 16.69 -45.56 -20.53
CA LEU A 66 15.70 -44.58 -21.01
C LEU A 66 14.42 -44.57 -20.16
N SER A 67 14.06 -45.69 -19.53
CA SER A 67 12.91 -45.77 -18.63
C SER A 67 13.20 -45.11 -17.28
N GLU A 68 14.41 -45.28 -16.75
CA GLU A 68 14.91 -44.60 -15.55
C GLU A 68 15.02 -43.08 -15.76
N ASP A 69 15.66 -42.64 -16.84
CA ASP A 69 15.78 -41.21 -17.19
C ASP A 69 14.40 -40.56 -17.37
N LYS A 70 13.48 -41.22 -18.09
CA LYS A 70 12.09 -40.77 -18.22
C LYS A 70 11.38 -40.69 -16.86
N ALA A 71 11.62 -41.63 -15.95
CA ALA A 71 11.03 -41.61 -14.61
C ALA A 71 11.58 -40.43 -13.77
N GLN A 72 12.90 -40.19 -13.85
CA GLN A 72 13.57 -39.06 -13.20
C GLN A 72 13.08 -37.71 -13.74
N LEU A 73 13.07 -37.52 -15.06
CA LEU A 73 12.53 -36.32 -15.71
C LEU A 73 11.06 -36.08 -15.33
N ALA A 74 10.24 -37.12 -15.23
CA ALA A 74 8.87 -37.00 -14.76
C ALA A 74 8.77 -36.62 -13.27
N ALA A 75 9.72 -37.03 -12.42
CA ALA A 75 9.80 -36.58 -11.03
C ALA A 75 10.19 -35.10 -10.96
N ASP A 76 11.21 -34.70 -11.72
CA ASP A 76 11.70 -33.32 -11.77
C ASP A 76 10.62 -32.35 -12.29
N VAL A 77 9.91 -32.69 -13.37
CA VAL A 77 8.80 -31.88 -13.90
C VAL A 77 7.70 -31.68 -12.84
N ARG A 78 7.38 -32.70 -12.04
CA ARG A 78 6.41 -32.55 -10.92
C ARG A 78 6.97 -31.61 -9.84
N ALA A 79 8.25 -31.73 -9.48
CA ALA A 79 8.89 -30.86 -8.51
C ALA A 79 9.01 -29.39 -8.99
N TYR A 80 9.18 -29.15 -10.29
CA TYR A 80 9.11 -27.81 -10.88
C TYR A 80 7.67 -27.28 -10.90
N ALA A 81 6.67 -28.10 -11.27
CA ALA A 81 5.27 -27.70 -11.25
C ALA A 81 4.78 -27.30 -9.84
N GLN A 82 5.17 -28.06 -8.80
CA GLN A 82 4.87 -27.75 -7.40
C GLN A 82 5.53 -26.44 -6.94
N ARG A 83 6.79 -26.18 -7.33
CA ARG A 83 7.47 -24.91 -7.04
C ARG A 83 6.81 -23.73 -7.75
N LEU A 84 6.34 -23.92 -8.99
CA LEU A 84 5.61 -22.90 -9.74
C LEU A 84 4.25 -22.58 -9.11
N SER A 85 3.50 -23.58 -8.60
CA SER A 85 2.24 -23.32 -7.90
C SER A 85 2.46 -22.60 -6.57
N GLN A 86 3.48 -22.99 -5.79
CA GLN A 86 3.86 -22.31 -4.55
C GLN A 86 4.28 -20.85 -4.81
N GLY A 87 5.17 -20.61 -5.77
CA GLY A 87 5.57 -19.26 -6.16
C GLY A 87 4.41 -18.41 -6.69
N ARG A 88 3.40 -19.03 -7.32
CA ARG A 88 2.17 -18.34 -7.72
C ARG A 88 1.35 -17.89 -6.51
N GLU A 89 1.13 -18.78 -5.54
CA GLU A 89 0.44 -18.43 -4.29
C GLU A 89 1.18 -17.32 -3.52
N GLU A 90 2.51 -17.33 -3.49
CA GLU A 90 3.32 -16.27 -2.87
C GLU A 90 3.14 -14.92 -3.58
N ILE A 91 3.15 -14.90 -4.92
CA ILE A 91 2.88 -13.69 -5.71
C ILE A 91 1.47 -13.15 -5.43
N ASP A 92 0.46 -14.03 -5.42
CA ASP A 92 -0.93 -13.62 -5.18
C ASP A 92 -1.12 -13.11 -3.73
N ARG A 93 -0.45 -13.71 -2.73
CA ARG A 93 -0.41 -13.18 -1.35
C ARG A 93 0.27 -11.81 -1.26
N LEU A 94 1.42 -11.64 -1.93
CA LEU A 94 2.14 -10.36 -1.95
C LEU A 94 1.34 -9.25 -2.65
N ALA A 95 0.59 -9.57 -3.70
CA ALA A 95 -0.31 -8.65 -4.38
C ALA A 95 -1.42 -8.14 -3.43
N ILE A 96 -2.08 -9.05 -2.70
CA ILE A 96 -3.09 -8.69 -1.68
C ILE A 96 -2.49 -7.77 -0.61
N HIS A 97 -1.28 -8.08 -0.12
CA HIS A 97 -0.59 -7.21 0.83
C HIS A 97 -0.25 -5.83 0.25
N ALA A 98 0.15 -5.75 -1.02
CA ALA A 98 0.43 -4.48 -1.69
C ALA A 98 -0.83 -3.59 -1.77
N ASP A 99 -2.00 -4.15 -2.06
CA ASP A 99 -3.27 -3.42 -2.08
C ASP A 99 -3.72 -2.95 -0.69
N VAL A 100 -3.50 -3.77 0.35
CA VAL A 100 -3.72 -3.37 1.76
C VAL A 100 -2.78 -2.23 2.15
N TRP A 101 -1.52 -2.25 1.73
CA TRP A 101 -0.59 -1.14 1.99
C TRP A 101 -0.93 0.12 1.19
N ARG A 102 -1.36 -0.03 -0.07
CA ARG A 102 -1.78 1.07 -0.93
C ARG A 102 -2.99 1.81 -0.34
N SER A 103 -3.99 1.08 0.12
CA SER A 103 -5.19 1.63 0.77
C SER A 103 -4.87 2.30 2.11
N LYS A 104 -4.05 1.67 2.96
CA LYS A 104 -3.57 2.27 4.22
C LYS A 104 -2.79 3.58 3.99
N PHE A 105 -1.87 3.59 3.02
CA PHE A 105 -1.09 4.78 2.68
C PHE A 105 -1.97 5.91 2.14
N LEU A 106 -2.96 5.59 1.30
CA LEU A 106 -3.92 6.57 0.79
C LEU A 106 -4.75 7.18 1.93
N ALA A 107 -5.28 6.36 2.84
CA ALA A 107 -6.04 6.84 4.00
C ALA A 107 -5.18 7.72 4.92
N ALA A 108 -3.94 7.33 5.19
CA ALA A 108 -2.99 8.14 5.95
C ALA A 108 -2.65 9.48 5.26
N SER A 109 -2.50 9.48 3.93
CA SER A 109 -2.24 10.70 3.16
C SER A 109 -3.40 11.69 3.26
N LEU A 110 -4.64 11.23 3.10
CA LEU A 110 -5.85 12.05 3.25
C LEU A 110 -5.96 12.67 4.67
N LEU A 111 -5.61 11.91 5.71
CA LEU A 111 -5.56 12.42 7.08
C LEU A 111 -4.48 13.51 7.27
N VAL A 112 -3.32 13.35 6.65
CA VAL A 112 -2.25 14.36 6.66
C VAL A 112 -2.69 15.63 5.92
N ASP A 113 -3.36 15.51 4.78
CA ASP A 113 -3.88 16.65 4.02
C ASP A 113 -4.96 17.42 4.81
N GLU A 114 -5.89 16.72 5.46
CA GLU A 114 -6.88 17.36 6.34
C GLU A 114 -6.25 18.02 7.58
N LEU A 115 -5.21 17.42 8.16
CA LEU A 115 -4.43 18.05 9.25
C LEU A 115 -3.67 19.29 8.76
N ALA A 116 -3.11 19.27 7.55
CA ALA A 116 -2.46 20.43 6.95
C ALA A 116 -3.47 21.56 6.66
N ASN A 117 -4.65 21.23 6.14
CA ASN A 117 -5.76 22.17 5.94
C ASN A 117 -6.26 22.75 7.28
N CYS A 118 -6.43 21.92 8.30
CA CYS A 118 -6.74 22.33 9.67
C CYS A 118 -5.72 23.33 10.21
N LYS A 119 -4.42 23.00 10.15
CA LYS A 119 -3.33 23.88 10.56
C LYS A 119 -3.35 25.21 9.79
N ALA A 120 -3.55 25.18 8.47
CA ALA A 120 -3.62 26.40 7.66
C ALA A 120 -4.81 27.30 8.03
N ARG A 121 -5.97 26.72 8.37
CA ARG A 121 -7.12 27.48 8.90
C ARG A 121 -6.82 28.09 10.27
N LEU A 122 -6.22 27.32 11.18
CA LEU A 122 -5.88 27.80 12.53
C LEU A 122 -4.82 28.91 12.51
N MET A 123 -3.76 28.78 11.69
CA MET A 123 -2.74 29.82 11.57
C MET A 123 -3.34 31.14 11.08
N ARG A 124 -4.21 31.12 10.06
CA ARG A 124 -4.94 32.32 9.60
C ARG A 124 -5.75 32.97 10.72
N GLN A 125 -6.44 32.18 11.54
CA GLN A 125 -7.18 32.73 12.68
C GLN A 125 -6.25 33.33 13.75
N CYS A 126 -5.06 32.77 13.97
CA CYS A 126 -4.05 33.40 14.82
C CYS A 126 -3.56 34.74 14.24
N ASP A 127 -3.34 34.81 12.93
CA ASP A 127 -2.96 36.04 12.22
C ASP A 127 -4.09 37.09 12.34
N ASP A 128 -5.33 36.70 12.09
CA ASP A 128 -6.54 37.53 12.21
C ASP A 128 -6.69 38.10 13.65
N PHE A 129 -6.52 37.26 14.68
CA PHE A 129 -6.55 37.70 16.08
C PHE A 129 -5.39 38.64 16.44
N GLN A 130 -4.19 38.40 15.89
CA GLN A 130 -3.04 39.27 16.09
C GLN A 130 -3.27 40.65 15.45
N GLU A 131 -3.86 40.70 14.26
CA GLU A 131 -4.26 41.96 13.62
C GLU A 131 -5.33 42.68 14.46
N ALA A 132 -6.35 41.97 14.96
CA ALA A 132 -7.39 42.56 15.80
C ALA A 132 -6.82 43.20 17.08
N LEU A 133 -5.87 42.52 17.74
CA LEU A 133 -5.17 43.06 18.90
C LEU A 133 -4.35 44.32 18.56
N GLN A 134 -3.68 44.35 17.40
CA GLN A 134 -2.92 45.51 16.93
C GLN A 134 -3.83 46.72 16.65
N TRP A 135 -4.99 46.49 16.01
CA TRP A 135 -5.97 47.54 15.73
C TRP A 135 -6.58 48.08 17.03
N MET A 136 -7.02 47.21 17.95
CA MET A 136 -7.53 47.66 19.26
C MET A 136 -6.48 48.42 20.08
N ALA A 137 -5.21 48.00 20.04
CA ALA A 137 -4.12 48.69 20.71
C ALA A 137 -3.78 50.05 20.07
N SER A 138 -4.03 50.24 18.77
CA SER A 138 -3.83 51.54 18.09
C SER A 138 -4.95 52.53 18.42
N GLU A 139 -6.21 52.07 18.40
CA GLU A 139 -7.36 52.86 18.82
C GLU A 139 -7.30 53.22 20.32
N HIS A 140 -6.85 52.30 21.19
CA HIS A 140 -6.62 52.56 22.61
C HIS A 140 -5.63 53.73 22.81
N LYS A 141 -4.48 53.72 22.11
CA LYS A 141 -3.50 54.81 22.18
C LYS A 141 -4.07 56.15 21.69
N GLN A 142 -4.91 56.12 20.66
CA GLN A 142 -5.60 57.31 20.17
C GLN A 142 -6.61 57.85 21.20
N LEU A 143 -7.35 56.95 21.86
CA LEU A 143 -8.30 57.28 22.93
C LEU A 143 -7.57 57.88 24.15
N GLU A 144 -6.46 57.27 24.58
CA GLU A 144 -5.60 57.76 25.66
C GLU A 144 -5.08 59.18 25.37
N ALA A 145 -4.55 59.41 24.16
CA ALA A 145 -4.08 60.72 23.74
C ALA A 145 -5.18 61.79 23.74
N ASN A 146 -6.37 61.44 23.21
CA ASN A 146 -7.54 62.33 23.19
C ASN A 146 -8.04 62.67 24.60
N LEU A 147 -8.16 61.68 25.49
CA LEU A 147 -8.58 61.88 26.88
C LEU A 147 -7.55 62.69 27.68
N THR A 148 -6.26 62.43 27.46
CA THR A 148 -5.16 63.20 28.08
C THR A 148 -5.19 64.67 27.62
N ALA A 149 -5.38 64.92 26.33
CA ALA A 149 -5.55 66.27 25.80
C ALA A 149 -6.79 66.98 26.39
N THR A 150 -7.90 66.25 26.53
CA THR A 150 -9.16 66.73 27.13
C THR A 150 -8.96 67.09 28.61
N CYS A 151 -8.32 66.22 29.40
CA CYS A 151 -8.01 66.49 30.81
C CYS A 151 -7.13 67.75 30.97
N ARG A 152 -6.10 67.89 30.13
CA ARG A 152 -5.24 69.09 30.11
C ARG A 152 -6.00 70.36 29.76
N LEU A 153 -6.99 70.31 28.87
CA LEU A 153 -7.85 71.45 28.54
C LEU A 153 -8.77 71.81 29.71
N LEU A 154 -9.42 70.82 30.33
CA LEU A 154 -10.31 71.04 31.47
C LEU A 154 -9.56 71.63 32.68
N ALA A 155 -8.35 71.13 33.00
CA ALA A 155 -7.51 71.68 34.06
C ALA A 155 -7.15 73.17 33.81
N LYS A 156 -6.77 73.51 32.56
CA LYS A 156 -6.53 74.92 32.17
C LYS A 156 -7.77 75.81 32.37
N LEU A 157 -8.97 75.30 32.06
CA LEU A 157 -10.23 76.04 32.24
C LEU A 157 -10.61 76.21 33.72
N GLN A 158 -10.24 75.27 34.59
CA GLN A 158 -10.43 75.34 36.04
C GLN A 158 -9.43 76.29 36.73
N GLY A 159 -8.38 76.73 36.04
CA GLY A 159 -7.26 77.45 36.63
C GLY A 159 -6.32 76.55 37.46
N GLU A 160 -6.47 75.22 37.36
CA GLU A 160 -5.59 74.27 38.02
C GLU A 160 -4.26 74.17 37.28
N VAL A 161 -3.22 74.80 37.84
CA VAL A 161 -1.84 74.56 37.41
C VAL A 161 -1.44 73.16 37.92
N PRO A 162 -1.07 72.21 37.04
CA PRO A 162 -0.69 70.87 37.47
C PRO A 162 0.55 70.95 38.37
N ARG A 163 0.41 70.46 39.61
CA ARG A 163 1.49 70.41 40.61
C ARG A 163 2.07 69.00 40.67
N GLY A 164 3.27 68.82 40.15
CA GLY A 164 4.04 67.58 40.21
C GLY A 164 3.90 66.68 38.98
N ASP A 165 4.73 65.63 38.94
CA ASP A 165 4.69 64.63 37.88
C ASP A 165 3.37 63.83 37.91
N PRO A 166 2.78 63.52 36.75
CA PRO A 166 1.53 62.76 36.69
C PRO A 166 1.75 61.33 37.17
N ALA A 167 0.94 60.89 38.14
CA ALA A 167 0.84 59.48 38.50
C ALA A 167 0.39 58.64 37.29
N PRO A 168 0.80 57.36 37.18
CA PRO A 168 0.28 56.46 36.15
C PRO A 168 -1.22 56.29 36.33
N CYS A 169 -1.99 56.65 35.30
CA CYS A 169 -3.44 56.57 35.27
C CYS A 169 -3.90 55.70 34.10
N ASP A 170 -4.81 54.77 34.35
CA ASP A 170 -5.50 54.01 33.30
C ASP A 170 -6.48 54.89 32.51
N VAL A 171 -6.81 54.51 31.28
CA VAL A 171 -7.80 55.18 30.40
C VAL A 171 -9.16 55.31 31.09
N LEU A 172 -9.60 54.30 31.86
CA LEU A 172 -10.83 54.42 32.66
C LEU A 172 -10.72 55.50 33.73
N GLN A 173 -9.56 55.63 34.39
CA GLN A 173 -9.30 56.66 35.40
C GLN A 173 -9.21 58.06 34.78
N LEU A 174 -8.57 58.20 33.62
CA LEU A 174 -8.52 59.44 32.83
C LEU A 174 -9.93 59.87 32.40
N SER A 175 -10.76 58.96 31.89
CA SER A 175 -12.15 59.28 31.53
C SER A 175 -12.98 59.71 32.74
N ALA A 176 -12.83 59.04 33.89
CA ALA A 176 -13.48 59.41 35.13
C ALA A 176 -12.97 60.75 35.70
N GLN A 177 -11.70 61.10 35.48
CA GLN A 177 -11.17 62.43 35.80
C GLN A 177 -11.76 63.50 34.88
N ALA A 178 -11.78 63.28 33.57
CA ALA A 178 -12.40 64.19 32.60
C ALA A 178 -13.87 64.46 32.94
N GLN A 179 -14.65 63.43 33.26
CA GLN A 179 -16.06 63.58 33.67
C GLN A 179 -16.21 64.38 34.97
N ARG A 180 -15.38 64.14 36.00
CA ARG A 180 -15.41 64.92 37.25
C ARG A 180 -15.03 66.39 37.02
N ALA A 181 -14.00 66.64 36.22
CA ALA A 181 -13.55 67.98 35.87
C ALA A 181 -14.62 68.75 35.07
N ALA A 182 -15.24 68.11 34.07
CA ALA A 182 -16.36 68.69 33.32
C ALA A 182 -17.57 69.01 34.23
N ARG A 183 -17.96 68.10 35.13
CA ARG A 183 -19.06 68.33 36.09
C ARG A 183 -18.79 69.51 37.02
N SER A 184 -17.58 69.62 37.59
CA SER A 184 -17.23 70.75 38.46
C SER A 184 -17.24 72.10 37.73
N LEU A 185 -16.75 72.15 36.49
CA LEU A 185 -16.87 73.34 35.62
C LEU A 185 -18.34 73.71 35.37
N CYS A 186 -19.21 72.75 35.04
CA CYS A 186 -20.65 72.98 34.89
C CYS A 186 -21.27 73.60 36.14
N HIS A 187 -20.93 73.12 37.34
CA HIS A 187 -21.41 73.69 38.59
C HIS A 187 -20.87 75.12 38.85
N GLN A 188 -19.59 75.39 38.54
CA GLN A 188 -19.00 76.74 38.68
C GLN A 188 -19.64 77.75 37.73
N VAL A 189 -19.96 77.35 36.50
CA VAL A 189 -20.65 78.21 35.51
C VAL A 189 -22.09 78.49 35.95
N ALA A 190 -22.82 77.48 36.42
CA ALA A 190 -24.18 77.66 36.96
C ALA A 190 -24.19 78.60 38.18
N ALA A 191 -23.22 78.47 39.08
CA ALA A 191 -23.10 79.30 40.29
C ALA A 191 -22.77 80.78 40.00
N ARG A 192 -22.18 81.10 38.84
CA ARG A 192 -21.81 82.47 38.43
C ARG A 192 -22.95 83.28 37.80
N GLY A 193 -24.21 82.86 37.98
CA GLY A 193 -25.40 83.58 37.50
C GLY A 193 -25.98 83.07 36.18
N GLY A 194 -25.43 81.98 35.63
CA GLY A 194 -25.98 81.31 34.45
C GLY A 194 -27.22 80.48 34.79
N SER A 195 -28.40 81.12 34.85
CA SER A 195 -29.70 80.42 34.95
C SER A 195 -30.04 79.68 33.65
N ALA A 196 -29.34 78.58 33.40
CA ALA A 196 -29.68 77.59 32.39
C ALA A 196 -29.75 76.22 33.07
N ASN A 197 -30.91 75.57 32.98
CA ASN A 197 -31.01 74.14 33.28
C ASN A 197 -30.08 73.40 32.31
N LEU A 198 -28.90 72.96 32.79
CA LEU A 198 -27.93 72.16 32.05
C LEU A 198 -28.47 70.73 31.82
N ARG A 199 -29.61 70.63 31.12
CA ARG A 199 -30.13 69.38 30.60
C ARG A 199 -29.18 68.93 29.50
N LEU A 200 -28.28 68.02 29.86
CA LEU A 200 -27.55 67.20 28.91
C LEU A 200 -28.56 66.62 27.91
N GLY A 201 -28.26 66.76 26.61
CA GLY A 201 -29.08 66.16 25.55
C GLY A 201 -29.12 64.64 25.67
N PRO A 202 -29.94 63.96 24.85
CA PRO A 202 -29.91 62.50 24.78
C PRO A 202 -28.48 62.02 24.51
N SER A 203 -28.05 60.98 25.24
CA SER A 203 -26.72 60.40 25.02
C SER A 203 -26.60 59.95 23.55
N PRO A 204 -25.48 60.25 22.86
CA PRO A 204 -25.23 59.66 21.56
C PRO A 204 -25.23 58.13 21.67
N ALA A 205 -25.71 57.45 20.63
CA ALA A 205 -25.57 56.01 20.51
C ALA A 205 -24.09 55.67 20.33
N VAL A 206 -23.56 54.78 21.18
CA VAL A 206 -22.20 54.27 21.05
C VAL A 206 -22.23 53.10 20.07
N CYS A 207 -21.70 53.33 18.88
CA CYS A 207 -21.45 52.26 17.90
C CYS A 207 -20.08 51.61 18.19
N PRO A 208 -19.90 50.31 17.90
CA PRO A 208 -18.60 49.67 18.02
C PRO A 208 -17.59 50.32 17.07
N THR A 209 -16.33 50.38 17.49
CA THR A 209 -15.25 50.90 16.64
C THR A 209 -14.96 49.96 15.45
N PRO A 210 -14.22 50.42 14.43
CA PRO A 210 -13.72 49.54 13.37
C PRO A 210 -12.89 48.35 13.91
N ALA A 211 -12.03 48.58 14.91
CA ALA A 211 -11.26 47.48 15.52
C ALA A 211 -12.15 46.50 16.31
N GLU A 212 -13.09 46.99 17.12
CA GLU A 212 -14.06 46.14 17.82
C GLU A 212 -14.91 45.32 16.85
N SER A 213 -15.36 45.95 15.76
CA SER A 213 -16.13 45.29 14.68
C SER A 213 -15.31 44.28 13.88
N PHE A 214 -13.98 44.40 13.86
CA PHE A 214 -13.09 43.38 13.31
C PHE A 214 -12.89 42.24 14.33
N ALA A 215 -12.57 42.54 15.58
CA ALA A 215 -12.39 41.56 16.65
C ALA A 215 -13.63 40.66 16.87
N GLN A 216 -14.85 41.24 16.79
CA GLN A 216 -16.10 40.49 16.84
C GLN A 216 -16.28 39.54 15.65
N ARG A 217 -15.81 39.93 14.45
CA ARG A 217 -15.85 39.06 13.26
C ARG A 217 -14.83 37.93 13.35
N THR A 218 -13.63 38.18 13.85
CA THR A 218 -12.60 37.14 14.06
C THR A 218 -13.04 36.13 15.11
N ASP A 219 -13.67 36.58 16.21
CA ASP A 219 -14.23 35.68 17.23
C ASP A 219 -15.39 34.82 16.68
N CYS A 220 -16.33 35.42 15.93
CA CYS A 220 -17.38 34.68 15.22
C CYS A 220 -16.84 33.64 14.23
N ALA A 221 -15.77 33.97 13.50
CA ALA A 221 -15.11 33.06 12.57
C ALA A 221 -14.45 31.88 13.32
N TYR A 222 -13.76 32.16 14.42
CA TYR A 222 -13.10 31.16 15.25
C TYR A 222 -14.10 30.20 15.90
N GLU A 223 -15.19 30.73 16.46
CA GLU A 223 -16.27 29.90 17.03
C GLU A 223 -16.96 29.04 15.95
N THR A 224 -17.04 29.51 14.71
CA THR A 224 -17.52 28.70 13.58
C THR A 224 -16.54 27.57 13.23
N LEU A 225 -15.24 27.87 13.20
CA LEU A 225 -14.17 26.88 12.98
C LEU A 225 -14.15 25.83 14.10
N LYS A 226 -14.23 26.25 15.36
CA LYS A 226 -14.28 25.40 16.56
C LYS A 226 -15.46 24.42 16.51
N ARG A 227 -16.66 24.90 16.14
CA ARG A 227 -17.83 24.01 15.93
C ARG A 227 -17.59 22.98 14.83
N SER A 228 -16.88 23.32 13.74
CA SER A 228 -16.57 22.37 12.66
C SER A 228 -15.74 21.18 13.15
N PHE A 229 -14.86 21.38 14.14
CA PHE A 229 -14.10 20.30 14.76
C PHE A 229 -14.95 19.46 15.74
N THR A 230 -15.82 20.08 16.53
CA THR A 230 -16.67 19.35 17.49
C THR A 230 -17.83 18.59 16.85
N SER A 231 -18.35 19.08 15.72
CA SER A 231 -19.46 18.43 14.98
C SER A 231 -18.98 17.30 14.07
N SER A 232 -17.67 17.15 13.86
CA SER A 232 -17.12 15.99 13.16
C SER A 232 -17.14 14.77 14.07
N SER A 233 -18.22 13.98 14.00
CA SER A 233 -18.36 12.71 14.75
C SER A 233 -17.44 11.59 14.23
N ALA A 234 -16.29 11.93 13.66
CA ALA A 234 -15.25 10.98 13.27
C ALA A 234 -14.70 10.19 14.46
N HIS A 235 -14.74 10.75 15.68
CA HIS A 235 -14.32 10.06 16.90
C HIS A 235 -15.14 8.78 17.17
N SER A 236 -16.47 8.79 17.00
CA SER A 236 -17.29 7.59 17.24
C SER A 236 -17.15 6.52 16.14
N ALA A 237 -16.86 6.94 14.90
CA ALA A 237 -16.56 6.03 13.78
C ALA A 237 -15.19 5.35 13.92
N LEU A 238 -14.19 6.05 14.50
CA LEU A 238 -12.86 5.48 14.75
C LEU A 238 -12.88 4.51 15.94
N GLU A 239 -13.53 4.87 17.05
CA GLU A 239 -13.63 3.99 18.23
C GLU A 239 -14.37 2.68 17.95
N SER A 240 -15.46 2.73 17.16
CA SER A 240 -16.19 1.53 16.74
C SER A 240 -15.37 0.63 15.80
N SER A 241 -14.52 1.21 14.95
CA SER A 241 -13.61 0.44 14.09
C SER A 241 -12.48 -0.25 14.87
N LEU A 242 -11.94 0.41 15.89
CA LEU A 242 -10.88 -0.14 16.75
C LEU A 242 -11.40 -1.22 17.70
N SER A 243 -12.60 -1.05 18.27
CA SER A 243 -13.24 -2.04 19.15
C SER A 243 -13.73 -3.28 18.38
N SER A 244 -14.33 -3.10 17.19
CA SER A 244 -14.75 -4.22 16.33
C SER A 244 -13.56 -5.05 15.82
N SER A 245 -12.36 -4.45 15.74
CA SER A 245 -11.12 -5.17 15.42
C SER A 245 -10.60 -6.07 16.55
N SER A 246 -11.12 -5.95 17.78
CA SER A 246 -10.60 -6.70 18.94
C SER A 246 -11.15 -8.12 19.08
N GLU A 247 -12.32 -8.43 18.53
CA GLU A 247 -12.95 -9.77 18.70
C GLU A 247 -12.54 -10.78 17.61
N LEU A 248 -12.08 -10.31 16.43
CA LEU A 248 -11.62 -11.16 15.33
C LEU A 248 -10.17 -11.65 15.45
N VAL A 249 -9.41 -11.15 16.43
CA VAL A 249 -7.98 -11.48 16.62
C VAL A 249 -7.76 -12.73 17.49
N ALA A 250 -8.77 -13.22 18.19
CA ALA A 250 -8.64 -14.30 19.17
C ALA A 250 -8.25 -15.69 18.61
N HIS A 251 -8.32 -15.92 17.28
CA HIS A 251 -8.18 -17.27 16.70
C HIS A 251 -7.17 -17.45 15.56
N HIS A 252 -6.41 -16.43 15.14
CA HIS A 252 -5.25 -16.63 14.24
C HIS A 252 -4.01 -15.94 14.83
N GLY A 253 -3.16 -16.76 15.45
CA GLY A 253 -1.89 -16.34 16.07
C GLY A 253 -0.81 -15.97 15.05
N SER A 254 -1.04 -14.91 14.28
CA SER A 254 -0.03 -14.26 13.45
C SER A 254 0.45 -13.00 14.16
N THR A 255 1.40 -13.19 15.08
CA THR A 255 2.10 -12.10 15.77
C THR A 255 2.61 -11.09 14.76
N ILE A 256 2.28 -9.81 14.95
CA ILE A 256 2.70 -8.71 14.08
C ILE A 256 4.23 -8.69 14.05
N ALA A 257 4.81 -9.08 12.92
CA ALA A 257 6.25 -9.07 12.71
C ALA A 257 6.74 -7.63 12.57
N CYS A 258 7.07 -7.01 13.70
CA CYS A 258 7.78 -5.74 13.74
C CYS A 258 9.05 -5.80 12.88
N CYS A 259 9.32 -4.73 12.13
CA CYS A 259 10.55 -4.56 11.36
C CYS A 259 11.80 -4.77 12.23
N ARG A 260 12.90 -5.27 11.65
CA ARG A 260 14.21 -5.51 12.30
C ARG A 260 14.83 -4.29 13.02
N HIS A 261 14.22 -3.11 12.95
CA HIS A 261 14.64 -1.88 13.64
C HIS A 261 13.68 -1.39 14.73
N CYS A 262 12.57 -2.08 15.01
CA CYS A 262 11.63 -1.66 16.06
C CYS A 262 11.80 -2.54 17.31
N SER A 263 12.46 -2.01 18.35
CA SER A 263 12.71 -2.72 19.61
C SER A 263 11.48 -2.87 20.53
N GLY A 264 10.30 -2.38 20.12
CA GLY A 264 9.01 -2.72 20.73
C GLY A 264 8.81 -2.34 22.20
N HIS A 265 9.70 -1.54 22.79
CA HIS A 265 9.62 -1.17 24.20
C HIS A 265 8.85 0.15 24.36
N LEU A 266 7.64 0.04 24.89
CA LEU A 266 6.92 1.18 25.48
C LEU A 266 7.34 1.27 26.95
N GLU A 267 8.32 2.12 27.26
CA GLU A 267 8.55 2.52 28.64
C GLU A 267 7.39 3.39 29.11
N THR A 268 6.59 2.86 30.04
CA THR A 268 5.57 3.63 30.75
C THR A 268 6.26 4.53 31.77
N VAL A 269 6.26 5.84 31.50
CA VAL A 269 6.59 6.91 32.44
C VAL A 269 5.29 7.51 32.98
#